data_AF-A0A1F5DPJ8-F1
#
_entry.id   AF-A0A1F5DPJ8-F1
#
_cell.length_a   1.000
_cell.length_b   1.000
_cell.length_c   1.000
_cell.angle_alpha   90.00
_cell.angle_beta   90.00
_cell.angle_gamma   90.00
#
_symmetry.space_group_name_H-M   'P 1'
#
loop_
_entity.id
_entity.type
_entity.pdbx_description
1 polymer ?
#
loop_
_entity_poly.entity_id
_entity_poly.type
_entity_poly.pdbx_seq_one_letter_code
_entity_poly.pdbx_strand_id
1 'polypeptide(L)'
;MKKILNFCFKQLKFFIFNPFWKTWVILAILIVTAILNSWIWYSYITKFYILVNPTPIGYSSAVFVLNLILANIIFPKHQLVSYILVGVGLLIQAFILVFLQMSIFSGAF
;
A
#
# COMPACT_ATOMS: atom_id res chain seq x y z
N MET A 1 6.91 23.92 -19.73
CA MET A 1 5.94 22.81 -19.71
C MET A 1 6.39 21.54 -20.45
N LYS A 2 6.75 21.57 -21.75
CA LYS A 2 7.14 20.35 -22.51
C LYS A 2 8.30 19.54 -21.88
N LYS A 3 9.30 20.19 -21.27
CA LYS A 3 10.43 19.51 -20.59
C LYS A 3 10.01 18.74 -19.33
N ILE A 4 9.13 19.32 -18.51
CA ILE A 4 8.63 18.71 -17.27
C ILE A 4 7.76 17.49 -17.60
N LEU A 5 6.86 17.63 -18.58
CA LEU A 5 6.03 16.54 -19.07
C LEU A 5 6.88 15.36 -19.60
N ASN A 6 7.91 15.64 -20.40
CA ASN A 6 8.83 14.61 -20.87
C ASN A 6 9.62 13.94 -19.74
N PHE A 7 9.99 14.69 -18.69
CA PHE A 7 10.65 14.12 -17.52
C PHE A 7 9.71 13.16 -16.77
N CYS A 8 8.48 13.58 -16.49
CA CYS A 8 7.48 12.73 -15.85
C CYS A 8 7.23 11.44 -16.65
N PHE A 9 7.07 11.55 -17.98
CA PHE A 9 6.88 10.37 -18.85
C PHE A 9 8.06 9.39 -18.80
N LYS A 10 9.30 9.88 -18.75
CA LYS A 10 10.49 9.02 -18.61
C LYS A 10 10.49 8.28 -17.27
N GLN A 11 10.14 8.96 -16.17
CA GLN A 11 10.05 8.33 -14.85
C GLN A 11 8.94 7.29 -14.78
N LEU A 12 7.79 7.58 -15.40
CA LEU A 12 6.66 6.64 -15.47
C LEU A 12 7.00 5.37 -16.26
N LYS A 13 7.72 5.51 -17.39
CA LYS A 13 8.25 4.37 -18.13
C LYS A 13 9.26 3.56 -17.29
N PHE A 14 10.21 4.24 -16.64
CA PHE A 14 11.19 3.57 -15.78
C PHE A 14 10.51 2.78 -14.65
N PHE A 15 9.49 3.38 -14.03
CA PHE A 15 8.68 2.73 -13.01
C PHE A 15 8.01 1.46 -13.55
N ILE A 16 7.23 1.55 -14.63
CA ILE A 16 6.42 0.43 -15.15
C ILE A 16 7.29 -0.72 -15.68
N PHE A 17 8.40 -0.43 -16.36
CA PHE A 17 9.25 -1.46 -16.97
C PHE A 17 10.34 -2.01 -16.03
N ASN A 18 10.31 -1.63 -14.75
CA ASN A 18 11.27 -2.09 -13.76
C ASN A 18 11.17 -3.62 -13.53
N PRO A 19 12.30 -4.36 -13.44
CA PRO A 19 12.29 -5.79 -13.12
C PRO A 19 11.59 -6.12 -11.79
N PHE A 20 11.44 -5.16 -10.88
CA PHE A 20 10.64 -5.25 -9.65
C PHE A 20 9.26 -5.88 -9.88
N TRP A 21 8.56 -5.50 -10.96
CA TRP A 21 7.20 -6.02 -11.23
C TRP A 21 7.17 -7.47 -11.69
N LYS A 22 8.30 -8.00 -12.16
CA LYS A 22 8.38 -9.37 -12.68
C LYS A 22 8.65 -10.40 -11.59
N THR A 23 8.98 -9.97 -10.38
CA THR A 23 9.22 -10.88 -9.26
C THR A 23 7.91 -11.41 -8.66
N TRP A 24 7.79 -12.74 -8.58
CA TRP A 24 6.65 -13.45 -7.99
C TRP A 24 6.31 -12.98 -6.57
N VAL A 25 7.33 -12.65 -5.77
CA VAL A 25 7.16 -12.12 -4.40
C VAL A 25 6.38 -10.81 -4.41
N ILE A 26 6.74 -9.86 -5.30
CA ILE A 26 6.05 -8.58 -5.41
C ILE A 26 4.62 -8.78 -5.91
N LEU A 27 4.42 -9.68 -6.86
CA LEU A 27 3.09 -10.01 -7.38
C LEU A 27 2.19 -10.58 -6.26
N ALA A 28 2.70 -11.52 -5.47
CA ALA A 28 1.98 -12.09 -4.33
C ALA A 28 1.63 -11.00 -3.29
N ILE A 29 2.60 -10.13 -2.97
CA ILE A 29 2.37 -9.01 -2.06
C ILE A 29 1.27 -8.07 -2.57
N LEU A 30 1.27 -7.72 -3.86
CA LEU A 30 0.24 -6.86 -4.45
C LEU A 30 -1.15 -7.49 -4.35
N ILE A 31 -1.27 -8.80 -4.60
CA ILE A 31 -2.54 -9.53 -4.47
C ILE A 31 -3.02 -9.49 -3.01
N VAL A 32 -2.15 -9.81 -2.05
CA VAL A 32 -2.49 -9.79 -0.62
C VAL A 32 -2.89 -8.38 -0.17
N THR A 33 -2.17 -7.36 -0.64
CA THR A 33 -2.50 -5.96 -0.37
C THR A 33 -3.88 -5.60 -0.91
N ALA A 34 -4.21 -5.99 -2.14
CA ALA A 34 -5.50 -5.71 -2.75
C ALA A 34 -6.65 -6.36 -1.96
N ILE A 35 -6.46 -7.60 -1.48
CA ILE A 35 -7.42 -8.30 -0.64
C ILE A 35 -7.59 -7.59 0.71
N LEU A 36 -6.49 -7.28 1.40
CA LEU A 36 -6.51 -6.59 2.69
C LEU A 36 -7.17 -5.22 2.58
N ASN A 37 -6.80 -4.42 1.59
CA ASN A 37 -7.35 -3.09 1.44
C ASN A 37 -8.84 -3.14 1.10
N SER A 38 -9.27 -4.06 0.23
CA SER A 38 -10.69 -4.30 -0.05
C SER A 38 -11.46 -4.69 1.21
N TRP A 39 -10.87 -5.54 2.06
CA TRP A 39 -11.48 -5.96 3.32
C TRP A 39 -11.61 -4.80 4.31
N ILE A 40 -10.56 -3.97 4.45
CA ILE A 40 -10.55 -2.77 5.31
C ILE A 40 -11.69 -1.83 4.89
N TRP A 41 -11.77 -1.50 3.60
CA TRP A 41 -12.79 -0.62 3.06
C TRP A 41 -14.20 -1.20 3.17
N TYR A 42 -14.36 -2.50 2.87
CA TYR A 42 -15.63 -3.18 3.03
C TYR A 42 -16.12 -3.15 4.49
N SER A 43 -15.23 -3.45 5.44
CA SER A 43 -15.53 -3.40 6.88
C SER A 43 -15.91 -1.99 7.30
N TYR A 44 -15.18 -0.98 6.82
CA TYR A 44 -15.48 0.42 7.07
C TYR A 44 -16.88 0.81 6.58
N ILE A 45 -17.19 0.57 5.31
CA ILE A 45 -18.46 0.97 4.70
C ILE A 45 -19.65 0.29 5.38
N THR A 46 -19.54 -1.02 5.65
CA THR A 46 -20.67 -1.81 6.13
C THR A 46 -20.92 -1.69 7.64
N LYS A 47 -19.87 -1.45 8.44
CA LYS A 47 -19.97 -1.50 9.91
C LYS A 47 -19.60 -0.19 10.61
N PHE A 48 -18.82 0.71 9.98
CA PHE A 48 -18.16 1.81 10.69
C PHE A 48 -18.31 3.20 10.07
N TYR A 49 -19.00 3.34 8.93
CA TYR A 49 -19.10 4.59 8.17
C TYR A 49 -19.51 5.81 9.03
N ILE A 50 -20.32 5.59 10.08
CA ILE A 50 -20.83 6.66 10.96
C ILE A 50 -19.96 6.85 12.21
N LEU A 51 -19.22 5.82 12.62
CA LEU A 51 -18.56 5.77 13.93
C LEU A 51 -17.04 5.96 13.87
N VAL A 52 -16.39 5.55 12.78
CA VAL A 52 -14.92 5.57 12.67
C VAL A 52 -14.48 6.66 11.70
N ASN A 53 -13.43 7.40 12.06
CA ASN A 53 -12.78 8.33 11.16
C ASN A 53 -12.09 7.56 10.01
N PRO A 54 -12.33 7.87 8.71
CA PRO A 54 -11.67 7.17 7.60
C PRO A 54 -10.17 7.47 7.48
N THR A 55 -9.66 8.47 8.19
CA THR A 55 -8.27 8.94 8.09
C THR A 55 -7.22 7.82 8.24
N PRO A 56 -7.30 6.90 9.22
CA PRO A 56 -6.32 5.80 9.35
C PRO A 56 -6.31 4.87 8.13
N ILE A 57 -7.46 4.63 7.51
CA ILE A 57 -7.60 3.79 6.31
C ILE A 57 -6.98 4.48 5.09
N GLY A 58 -7.25 5.77 4.93
CA GLY A 58 -6.59 6.59 3.89
C GLY A 58 -5.07 6.63 4.07
N TYR A 59 -4.62 6.78 5.31
CA TYR A 59 -3.20 6.81 5.67
C TYR A 59 -2.51 5.47 5.35
N SER A 60 -3.11 4.33 5.71
CA SER A 60 -2.52 3.01 5.43
C SER A 60 -2.35 2.76 3.92
N SER A 61 -3.32 3.19 3.12
CA SER A 61 -3.26 3.11 1.67
C SER A 61 -2.14 3.99 1.11
N ALA A 62 -2.02 5.23 1.60
CA ALA A 62 -0.98 6.17 1.17
C ALA A 62 0.43 5.67 1.52
N VAL A 63 0.64 5.17 2.73
CA VAL A 63 1.93 4.60 3.17
C VAL A 63 2.32 3.40 2.32
N PHE A 64 1.37 2.51 1.99
CA PHE A 64 1.65 1.39 1.10
C PHE A 64 2.11 1.85 -0.28
N VAL A 65 1.41 2.81 -0.90
CA VAL A 65 1.77 3.35 -2.21
C VAL A 65 3.15 4.01 -2.17
N LEU A 66 3.46 4.77 -1.13
CA LEU A 66 4.77 5.38 -0.96
C LEU A 66 5.88 4.32 -0.85
N ASN A 67 5.67 3.28 -0.02
CA ASN A 67 6.63 2.18 0.12
C ASN A 67 6.81 1.41 -1.19
N LEU A 68 5.74 1.22 -1.97
CA LEU A 68 5.80 0.60 -3.29
C LEU A 68 6.66 1.42 -4.27
N ILE A 69 6.49 2.74 -4.27
CA ILE A 69 7.26 3.67 -5.11
C ILE A 69 8.74 3.62 -4.74
N LEU A 70 9.05 3.74 -3.45
CA LEU A 70 10.42 3.70 -2.95
C LEU A 70 11.07 2.33 -3.23
N ALA A 71 10.34 1.24 -2.98
CA ALA A 71 10.82 -0.10 -3.24
C ALA A 71 11.15 -0.31 -4.73
N ASN A 72 10.32 0.20 -5.64
CA ASN A 72 10.58 0.13 -7.08
C ASN A 72 11.88 0.86 -7.47
N ILE A 73 12.09 2.08 -6.95
CA ILE A 73 13.28 2.90 -7.24
C ILE A 73 14.55 2.21 -6.72
N ILE A 74 14.50 1.62 -5.52
CA ILE A 74 15.66 1.01 -4.85
C ILE A 74 15.99 -0.38 -5.41
N PHE A 75 15.01 -1.07 -6.01
CA PHE A 75 15.11 -2.49 -6.39
C PHE A 75 16.35 -2.85 -7.24
N PRO A 76 16.76 -2.06 -8.25
CA PRO A 76 17.94 -2.38 -9.05
C PRO A 76 19.25 -2.38 -8.26
N LYS A 77 19.30 -1.67 -7.12
CA LYS A 77 20.50 -1.53 -6.28
C LYS A 77 20.46 -2.43 -5.05
N HIS A 78 19.30 -2.53 -4.38
CA HIS A 78 19.15 -3.27 -3.11
C HIS A 78 17.81 -3.99 -3.04
N GLN A 79 17.72 -5.18 -3.64
CA GLN A 79 16.48 -5.97 -3.71
C GLN A 79 15.89 -6.31 -2.33
N LEU A 80 16.74 -6.66 -1.35
CA LEU A 80 16.31 -7.01 0.00
C LEU A 80 15.62 -5.82 0.70
N VAL A 81 16.16 -4.61 0.54
CA VAL A 81 15.57 -3.38 1.10
C VAL A 81 14.20 -3.11 0.47
N SER A 82 14.07 -3.33 -0.83
CA SER A 82 12.78 -3.21 -1.51
C SER A 82 11.75 -4.21 -0.97
N TYR A 83 12.12 -5.47 -0.76
CA TYR A 83 11.19 -6.44 -0.16
C TYR A 83 10.76 -6.06 1.26
N ILE A 84 11.69 -5.59 2.08
CA ILE A 84 11.40 -5.12 3.44
C ILE A 84 10.41 -3.94 3.38
N LEU A 85 10.63 -2.96 2.49
CA LEU A 85 9.75 -1.80 2.36
C LEU A 85 8.30 -2.18 2.03
N VAL A 86 8.11 -3.07 1.05
CA VAL A 86 6.75 -3.50 0.68
C VAL A 86 6.15 -4.37 1.80
N GLY A 87 6.94 -5.20 2.47
CA GLY A 87 6.51 -5.97 3.63
C GLY A 87 6.06 -5.11 4.82
N VAL A 88 6.78 -4.02 5.11
CA VAL A 88 6.36 -3.03 6.13
C VAL A 88 5.03 -2.38 5.75
N GLY A 89 4.83 -2.06 4.47
CA GLY A 89 3.55 -1.52 3.99
C GLY A 89 2.39 -2.49 4.21
N LEU A 90 2.59 -3.77 3.93
CA LEU A 90 1.62 -4.83 4.22
C LEU A 90 1.32 -4.98 5.71
N LEU A 91 2.36 -4.98 6.56
CA LEU A 91 2.20 -5.08 8.02
C LEU A 91 1.34 -3.94 8.57
N ILE A 92 1.56 -2.71 8.10
CA ILE A 92 0.76 -1.54 8.50
C ILE A 92 -0.71 -1.73 8.12
N GLN A 93 -1.01 -2.24 6.92
CA GLN A 93 -2.39 -2.54 6.53
C GLN A 93 -3.01 -3.62 7.40
N ALA A 94 -2.26 -4.69 7.72
CA ALA A 94 -2.73 -5.73 8.62
C ALA A 94 -3.02 -5.18 10.03
N PHE A 95 -2.16 -4.31 10.58
CA PHE A 95 -2.40 -3.67 11.87
C PHE A 95 -3.64 -2.78 11.88
N ILE A 96 -3.87 -2.02 10.81
CA ILE A 96 -5.08 -1.20 10.65
C ILE A 96 -6.34 -2.08 10.63
N LEU A 97 -6.28 -3.23 9.95
CA LEU A 97 -7.39 -4.18 9.94
C LEU A 97 -7.66 -4.74 11.33
N VAL A 98 -6.62 -5.13 12.07
CA VAL A 98 -6.75 -5.60 13.47
C VAL A 98 -7.30 -4.50 14.37
N PHE A 99 -6.82 -3.27 14.23
CA PHE A 99 -7.32 -2.12 14.97
C PHE A 99 -8.82 -1.92 14.72
N LEU A 100 -9.25 -1.91 13.46
CA LEU A 100 -10.67 -1.80 13.09
C LEU A 100 -11.51 -2.95 13.63
N GLN A 101 -10.97 -4.16 13.73
CA GLN A 101 -11.65 -5.31 14.32
C GLN A 101 -11.75 -5.22 15.85
N MET A 102 -10.69 -4.77 16.52
CA MET A 102 -10.68 -4.63 17.98
C MET A 102 -11.62 -3.52 18.46
N SER A 103 -11.73 -2.42 17.71
CA SER A 103 -12.74 -1.38 17.99
C SER A 103 -14.18 -1.91 17.90
N ILE A 104 -14.42 -3.03 17.19
CA ILE A 104 -15.73 -3.71 17.17
C ILE A 104 -16.01 -4.38 18.50
N PHE A 105 -15.04 -5.14 19.00
CA PHE A 105 -15.22 -6.00 20.16
C PHE A 105 -15.26 -5.23 21.47
N SER A 106 -14.52 -4.12 21.57
CA SER A 106 -14.47 -3.33 22.78
C SER A 106 -15.67 -2.40 22.97
N GLY A 107 -16.46 -2.14 21.91
CA GLY A 107 -17.50 -1.10 21.92
C GLY A 107 -16.97 0.30 22.25
N ALA A 108 -15.64 0.47 22.24
CA ALA A 108 -14.99 1.70 22.65
C ALA A 108 -15.09 2.73 21.53
N PHE A 109 -16.00 3.67 21.72
CA PHE A 109 -16.00 4.99 21.12
C PHE A 109 -15.98 6.02 22.24
#